data_AF-A0A6M0S8L3-F1
#
_entry.id   AF-A0A6M0S8L3-F1
#
_cell.length_a   1.000
_cell.length_b   1.000
_cell.length_c   1.000
_cell.angle_alpha   90.00
_cell.angle_beta   90.00
_cell.angle_gamma   90.00
#
_symmetry.space_group_name_H-M   'P 1'
#
loop_
_entity.id
_entity.type
_entity.pdbx_description
1 polymer ?
#
loop_
_entity_poly.entity_id
_entity_poly.type
_entity_poly.pdbx_seq_one_letter_code
_entity_poly.pdbx_strand_id
1 'polypeptide(L)'
;MNQLVRQVPDDFSQQLTMISIFQRFDPAGFHGRLCRWCEATGFEVKPDWNTHAILTMLDDERVLKLGAVLRKTFFKEVREMAKPTPKPDVT
;
A
#
# COMPACT_ATOMS: atom_id res chain seq x y z
N MET A 1 13.67 35.46 -2.13
CA MET A 1 13.40 34.37 -1.17
C MET A 1 13.05 33.12 -1.97
N ASN A 2 14.02 32.26 -2.24
CA ASN A 2 13.79 31.03 -3.00
C ASN A 2 13.19 29.98 -2.08
N GLN A 3 11.86 29.88 -2.03
CA GLN A 3 11.22 28.65 -1.55
C GLN A 3 11.50 27.57 -2.61
N LEU A 4 12.57 26.80 -2.39
CA LEU A 4 12.63 25.44 -2.92
C LEU A 4 11.47 24.69 -2.26
N VAL A 5 10.30 24.71 -2.90
CA VAL A 5 9.31 23.66 -2.73
C VAL A 5 10.02 22.42 -3.22
N ARG A 6 10.64 21.67 -2.30
CA ARG A 6 11.07 20.30 -2.54
C ARG A 6 9.83 19.62 -3.11
N GLN A 7 9.83 19.41 -4.43
CA GLN A 7 8.91 18.51 -5.08
C GLN A 7 9.21 17.15 -4.46
N VAL A 8 8.56 16.86 -3.33
CA VAL A 8 8.27 15.47 -2.99
C VAL A 8 7.61 14.96 -4.25
N PRO A 9 8.24 14.02 -4.99
CA PRO A 9 7.72 13.62 -6.28
C PRO A 9 6.26 13.27 -6.10
N ASP A 10 5.36 13.74 -6.95
CA ASP A 10 3.92 13.49 -6.80
C ASP A 10 3.65 12.01 -6.53
N ASP A 11 4.49 11.12 -7.09
CA ASP A 11 4.55 9.69 -6.84
C ASP A 11 4.72 9.27 -5.38
N PHE A 12 5.57 9.95 -4.61
CA PHE A 12 5.82 9.63 -3.20
C PHE A 12 4.61 10.00 -2.33
N SER A 13 4.03 11.18 -2.56
CA SER A 13 2.80 11.59 -1.85
C SER A 13 1.61 10.68 -2.18
N GLN A 14 1.50 10.24 -3.43
CA GLN A 14 0.50 9.26 -3.86
C GLN A 14 0.71 7.91 -3.18
N GLN A 15 1.96 7.43 -3.07
CA GLN A 15 2.25 6.17 -2.39
C GLN A 15 1.92 6.22 -0.90
N LEU A 16 2.27 7.30 -0.21
CA LEU A 16 1.89 7.50 1.20
C LEU A 16 0.38 7.54 1.39
N THR A 17 -0.34 8.16 0.45
CA THR A 17 -1.81 8.18 0.46
C THR A 17 -2.37 6.76 0.30
N MET A 18 -1.83 5.96 -0.62
CA MET A 18 -2.24 4.56 -0.81
C MET A 18 -1.99 3.71 0.45
N ILE A 19 -0.82 3.85 1.08
CA ILE A 19 -0.50 3.17 2.34
C ILE A 19 -1.53 3.55 3.41
N SER A 20 -1.85 4.84 3.53
CA SER A 20 -2.82 5.35 4.50
C SER A 20 -4.24 4.80 4.26
N ILE A 21 -4.66 4.66 3.00
CA ILE A 21 -5.97 4.10 2.65
C ILE A 21 -6.07 2.63 3.09
N PHE A 22 -5.07 1.80 2.75
CA PHE A 22 -5.07 0.38 3.09
C PHE A 22 -4.99 0.14 4.60
N GLN A 23 -4.20 0.94 5.31
CA GLN A 23 -4.14 0.88 6.76
C GLN A 23 -5.50 1.17 7.40
N ARG A 24 -6.30 2.08 6.83
CA ARG A 24 -7.64 2.40 7.33
C ARG A 24 -8.70 1.37 6.94
N PHE A 25 -8.59 0.79 5.75
CA PHE A 25 -9.58 -0.16 5.23
C PHE A 25 -9.51 -1.52 5.95
N ASP A 26 -8.30 -1.99 6.26
CA ASP A 26 -8.09 -3.27 6.94
C ASP A 26 -6.89 -3.20 7.90
N PRO A 27 -7.03 -2.54 9.05
CA PRO A 27 -5.91 -2.30 9.97
C PRO A 27 -5.29 -3.59 10.51
N ALA A 28 -6.11 -4.60 10.81
CA ALA A 28 -5.64 -5.88 11.36
C ALA A 28 -4.95 -6.73 10.29
N GLY A 29 -5.51 -6.84 9.08
CA GLY A 29 -4.89 -7.59 8.00
C GLY A 29 -3.72 -6.86 7.34
N PHE A 30 -3.69 -5.52 7.39
CA PHE A 30 -2.61 -4.72 6.83
C PHE A 30 -1.28 -4.99 7.54
N HIS A 31 -1.27 -5.05 8.88
CA HIS A 31 -0.05 -5.33 9.63
C HIS A 31 0.61 -6.64 9.19
N GLY A 32 -0.14 -7.74 9.18
CA GLY A 32 0.38 -9.04 8.76
C GLY A 32 0.85 -9.08 7.30
N ARG A 33 0.15 -8.38 6.38
CA ARG A 33 0.58 -8.26 4.98
C ARG A 33 1.84 -7.42 4.84
N LEU A 34 1.97 -6.35 5.61
CA LEU A 34 3.15 -5.48 5.63
C LEU A 34 4.37 -6.28 6.11
N CYS A 35 4.27 -7.04 7.21
CA CYS A 35 5.36 -7.88 7.69
C CYS A 35 5.83 -8.89 6.64
N ARG A 36 4.90 -9.63 6.02
CA ARG A 36 5.24 -10.59 4.95
C ARG A 36 5.87 -9.92 3.74
N TRP A 37 5.40 -8.73 3.36
CA TRP A 37 5.98 -7.98 2.24
C TRP A 37 7.41 -7.50 2.57
N CYS A 38 7.63 -7.02 3.78
CA CYS A 38 8.96 -6.66 4.27
C CYS A 38 9.92 -7.85 4.21
N GLU A 39 9.53 -8.99 4.77
CA GLU A 39 10.34 -10.23 4.74
C GLU A 39 10.64 -10.68 3.30
N ALA A 40 9.63 -10.68 2.42
CA ALA A 40 9.78 -11.04 1.01
C ALA A 40 10.69 -10.08 0.22
N THR A 41 10.88 -8.85 0.69
CA THR A 41 11.76 -7.85 0.07
C THR A 41 13.10 -7.70 0.79
N GLY A 42 13.41 -8.61 1.73
CA GLY A 42 14.67 -8.62 2.47
C GLY A 42 14.79 -7.52 3.53
N PHE A 43 13.66 -7.02 4.04
CA PHE A 43 13.61 -6.11 5.18
C PHE A 43 13.21 -6.86 6.44
N GLU A 44 14.09 -6.86 7.44
CA GLU A 44 13.85 -7.53 8.72
C GLU A 44 12.90 -6.70 9.60
N VAL A 45 11.77 -7.30 9.99
CA VAL A 45 10.82 -6.70 10.92
C VAL A 45 11.08 -7.23 12.32
N LYS A 46 11.28 -6.33 13.29
CA LYS A 46 11.49 -6.75 14.67
C LYS A 46 10.18 -7.19 15.33
N PRO A 47 10.21 -8.18 16.25
CA PRO A 47 8.99 -8.74 16.86
C PRO A 47 8.13 -7.73 17.64
N ASP A 48 8.73 -6.64 18.12
CA ASP A 48 8.09 -5.58 18.91
C ASP A 48 7.58 -4.42 18.05
N TRP A 49 7.79 -4.45 16.74
CA TRP A 49 7.37 -3.37 15.85
C TRP A 49 5.89 -3.43 15.52
N ASN A 50 5.19 -2.34 15.79
CA ASN A 50 3.85 -2.11 15.28
C ASN A 50 3.88 -1.55 13.84
N THR A 51 2.73 -1.47 13.18
CA THR A 51 2.61 -0.96 11.80
C THR A 51 3.27 0.41 11.60
N HIS A 52 3.10 1.34 12.55
CA HIS A 52 3.68 2.67 12.45
C HIS A 52 5.21 2.60 12.49
N ALA A 53 5.76 1.85 13.44
CA ALA A 53 7.21 1.64 13.56
C ALA A 53 7.80 1.05 12.26
N ILE A 54 7.16 0.04 11.67
CA ILE A 54 7.61 -0.54 10.40
C ILE A 54 7.66 0.54 9.31
N LEU A 55 6.57 1.29 9.11
CA LEU A 55 6.48 2.30 8.06
C LEU A 55 7.51 3.43 8.21
N THR A 56 7.84 3.83 9.44
CA THR A 56 8.86 4.85 9.72
C THR A 56 10.28 4.36 9.46
N MET A 57 10.51 3.04 9.54
CA MET A 57 11.82 2.43 9.32
C MET A 57 12.09 2.05 7.86
N LEU A 58 11.08 2.15 6.98
CA LEU A 58 11.27 1.96 5.55
C LEU A 58 12.01 3.17 4.95
N ASP A 59 13.01 2.89 4.12
CA ASP A 59 13.60 3.89 3.23
C ASP A 59 12.61 4.31 2.13
N ASP A 60 12.92 5.44 1.47
CA ASP A 60 12.05 6.02 0.44
C ASP A 60 11.79 5.05 -0.73
N GLU A 61 12.77 4.24 -1.13
CA GLU A 61 12.62 3.26 -2.21
C GLU A 61 11.59 2.19 -1.85
N ARG A 62 11.64 1.69 -0.61
CA ARG A 62 10.67 0.72 -0.08
C ARG A 62 9.28 1.32 0.05
N VAL A 63 9.15 2.57 0.49
CA VAL A 63 7.86 3.28 0.55
C VAL A 63 7.24 3.38 -0.86
N LEU A 64 8.04 3.75 -1.86
CA LEU A 64 7.59 3.82 -3.25
C LEU A 64 7.12 2.46 -3.79
N LYS A 65 7.89 1.40 -3.54
CA LYS A 65 7.53 0.04 -3.96
C LYS A 65 6.26 -0.46 -3.27
N LEU A 66 6.15 -0.26 -1.96
CA LEU A 66 4.99 -0.67 -1.18
C LEU A 66 3.71 0.01 -1.69
N GLY A 67 3.73 1.33 -1.84
CA GLY A 67 2.59 2.06 -2.38
C GLY A 67 2.17 1.55 -3.77
N ALA A 68 3.14 1.30 -4.65
CA ALA A 68 2.87 0.82 -6.00
C ALA A 68 2.24 -0.59 -6.01
N VAL A 69 2.67 -1.47 -5.10
CA VAL A 69 2.08 -2.81 -4.91
C VAL A 69 0.64 -2.71 -4.39
N LEU A 70 0.41 -1.83 -3.41
CA LEU A 70 -0.93 -1.60 -2.86
C LEU A 70 -1.87 -1.03 -3.91
N ARG A 71 -1.40 -0.08 -4.72
CA ARG A 71 -2.17 0.49 -5.85
C ARG A 71 -2.58 -0.58 -6.85
N LYS A 72 -1.66 -1.46 -7.25
CA LYS A 72 -1.96 -2.58 -8.16
C LYS A 72 -2.99 -3.54 -7.57
N THR A 73 -2.87 -3.85 -6.28
CA THR A 73 -3.79 -4.74 -5.56
C THR A 73 -5.19 -4.13 -5.49
N PHE A 74 -5.29 -2.86 -5.12
CA PHE A 74 -6.55 -2.12 -5.06
C PHE A 74 -7.30 -2.13 -6.39
N PHE A 75 -6.62 -1.77 -7.49
CA PHE A 75 -7.25 -1.76 -8.80
C PHE A 75 -7.67 -3.15 -9.27
N LYS A 76 -6.95 -4.20 -8.88
CA LYS A 76 -7.34 -5.58 -9.17
C LYS A 76 -8.65 -5.94 -8.46
N GLU A 77 -8.75 -5.67 -7.16
CA GLU A 77 -9.94 -5.96 -6.37
C GLU A 77 -11.15 -5.17 -6.86
N VAL A 78 -11.00 -3.86 -7.11
CA VAL A 78 -12.07 -3.02 -7.66
C VAL A 78 -12.53 -3.51 -9.04
N ARG A 79 -11.59 -3.92 -9.91
CA ARG A 79 -11.93 -4.47 -11.24
C ARG A 79 -12.68 -5.80 -11.14
N GLU A 80 -12.33 -6.64 -10.17
CA GLU A 80 -13.03 -7.92 -9.93
C GLU A 80 -14.44 -7.68 -9.37
N MET A 81 -14.61 -6.69 -8.49
CA MET A 81 -15.92 -6.27 -7.99
C MET A 81 -16.80 -5.60 -9.06
N ALA A 82 -16.18 -4.91 -10.03
CA ALA A 82 -16.89 -4.25 -11.13
C ALA A 82 -17.27 -5.20 -12.28
N LYS A 83 -16.93 -6.50 -12.23
CA LYS A 83 -17.41 -7.46 -13.23
C LYS A 83 -18.92 -7.65 -13.05
N PRO A 84 -19.75 -7.35 -14.06
CA PRO A 84 -21.17 -7.60 -13.97
C PRO A 84 -21.40 -9.09 -13.79
N THR A 85 -22.21 -9.46 -12.79
CA THR A 85 -22.73 -10.82 -12.63
C THR A 85 -23.36 -11.26 -13.96
N PRO A 86 -23.03 -12.44 -14.50
CA PRO A 86 -23.72 -12.97 -15.66
C PRO A 86 -25.21 -13.04 -15.32
N LYS A 87 -26.06 -12.41 -16.14
CA LYS A 87 -27.51 -12.57 -16.02
C LYS A 87 -27.81 -14.07 -16.18
N PRO A 88 -28.69 -14.64 -15.35
CA PRO A 88 -29.13 -16.01 -15.58
C PRO A 88 -29.77 -16.07 -16.97
N ASP A 89 -29.30 -16.98 -17.81
CA ASP A 89 -29.89 -17.29 -19.11
C ASP A 89 -31.30 -17.82 -18.84
N VAL A 90 -32.32 -17.04 -19.21
CA VAL A 90 -33.71 -17.46 -19.14
C VAL A 90 -33.97 -18.22 -20.45
N THR A 91 -33.88 -19.56 -20.38
CA THR A 91 -34.35 -20.46 -21.44
C THR A 91 -35.77 -20.89 -21.17
#